data_AF-A0A319E324-F1
#
_entry.id   AF-A0A319E324-F1
#
_cell.length_a   1.000
_cell.length_b   1.000
_cell.length_c   1.000
_cell.angle_alpha   90.00
_cell.angle_beta   90.00
_cell.angle_gamma   90.00
#
_symmetry.space_group_name_H-M   'P 1'
#
loop_
_entity.id
_entity.type
_entity.pdbx_description
1 polymer ?
#
loop_
_entity_poly.entity_id
_entity_poly.type
_entity_poly.pdbx_seq_one_letter_code
_entity_poly.pdbx_strand_id
1 'polypeptide(L)'
;MATGNRTPGLLPYHNWQETVPDTATFPPPPVAGLFCSSTGNASCGDAERAHEFCEEFPLYLPVKPSDAMYSFVRRYDLSPSQSPEFCGDISVVDQGRWRGSTNDGNGDCLLTTNLPLYFSMKDSPFLTKTSKTIYFEVRLIGIRAGPVTQSTDDSGFSIGFVAQPYPSWRSPGWERGSLGVFSDDGCRFVNDSWGGKNFTSKFRIGETVGLGMTFHLPIKVPSASANEDEKANVDVFFTRDGRKVGGWNLYEELDVESGGIEGLRGDFDLYGAVGLFGGVDFEVLFDPAVWLWTPRDCF
;
A
#
# COMPACT_ATOMS: atom_id res chain seq x y z
N MET A 1 -80.28 -32.99 13.35
CA MET A 1 -79.17 -33.93 13.64
C MET A 1 -77.88 -33.21 13.35
N ALA A 2 -77.17 -32.78 14.40
CA ALA A 2 -75.86 -32.14 14.30
C ALA A 2 -74.94 -32.80 15.33
N THR A 3 -73.90 -33.45 14.85
CA THR A 3 -72.82 -34.12 15.59
C THR A 3 -71.58 -34.04 14.68
N GLY A 4 -70.35 -33.78 15.10
CA GLY A 4 -69.73 -33.51 16.39
C GLY A 4 -68.23 -33.22 16.13
N ASN A 5 -67.59 -32.53 17.08
CA ASN A 5 -66.19 -32.09 17.08
C ASN A 5 -65.14 -33.22 16.95
N ARG A 6 -64.04 -32.95 16.23
CA ARG A 6 -62.66 -33.35 16.57
C ARG A 6 -61.64 -32.28 16.12
N THR A 7 -60.91 -31.71 17.07
CA THR A 7 -59.67 -30.90 16.93
C THR A 7 -58.43 -31.83 16.99
N PRO A 8 -57.18 -31.34 16.85
CA PRO A 8 -56.59 -30.47 15.82
C PRO A 8 -55.25 -31.04 15.29
N GLY A 9 -54.94 -30.90 14.00
CA GLY A 9 -53.60 -31.18 13.48
C GLY A 9 -52.79 -29.88 13.37
N LEU A 10 -52.01 -29.54 14.41
CA LEU A 10 -51.02 -28.47 14.34
C LEU A 10 -49.87 -28.92 13.42
N LEU A 11 -49.69 -28.20 12.31
CA LEU A 11 -48.48 -28.28 11.49
C LEU A 11 -47.28 -27.90 12.37
N PRO A 12 -46.13 -28.60 12.27
CA PRO A 12 -44.95 -28.23 13.02
C PRO A 12 -44.44 -26.88 12.50
N TYR A 13 -44.63 -25.84 13.30
CA TYR A 13 -43.92 -24.58 13.10
C TYR A 13 -42.43 -24.87 13.29
N HIS A 14 -41.69 -24.93 12.18
CA HIS A 14 -40.24 -24.96 12.21
C HIS A 14 -39.74 -23.64 12.81
N ASN A 15 -39.23 -23.73 14.03
CA ASN A 15 -38.64 -22.64 14.79
C ASN A 15 -37.27 -22.28 14.18
N TRP A 16 -37.28 -21.54 13.06
CA TRP A 16 -36.06 -21.10 12.37
C TRP A 16 -35.18 -20.16 13.21
N GLN A 17 -35.71 -19.67 14.33
CA GLN A 17 -35.00 -18.79 15.26
C GLN A 17 -34.04 -19.55 16.20
N GLU A 18 -34.15 -20.88 16.33
CA GLU A 18 -33.23 -21.69 17.15
C GLU A 18 -32.02 -22.22 16.36
N THR A 19 -32.00 -22.07 15.03
CA THR A 19 -30.90 -22.53 14.16
C THR A 19 -29.87 -21.46 13.85
N VAL A 20 -30.02 -20.24 14.39
CA VAL A 20 -29.05 -19.16 14.18
C VAL A 20 -27.98 -19.29 15.26
N PRO A 21 -26.73 -19.69 14.92
CA PRO A 21 -25.65 -19.71 15.89
C PRO A 21 -25.41 -18.28 16.39
N ASP A 22 -25.06 -18.15 17.67
CA ASP A 22 -24.65 -16.89 18.28
C ASP A 22 -23.58 -16.21 17.41
N THR A 23 -23.96 -15.10 16.76
CA THR A 23 -23.10 -14.40 15.81
C THR A 23 -21.97 -13.63 16.51
N ALA A 24 -21.94 -13.62 17.84
CA ALA A 24 -20.90 -12.97 18.64
C ALA A 24 -19.52 -13.68 18.57
N THR A 25 -19.45 -14.91 18.04
CA THR A 25 -18.18 -15.64 17.85
C THR A 25 -17.57 -15.51 16.46
N PHE A 26 -18.23 -14.85 15.52
CA PHE A 26 -17.63 -14.63 14.20
C PHE A 26 -16.52 -13.56 14.28
N PRO A 27 -15.38 -13.76 13.60
CA PRO A 27 -14.44 -12.67 13.38
C PRO A 27 -15.19 -11.49 12.73
N PRO A 28 -14.75 -10.24 12.97
CA PRO A 28 -15.34 -9.09 12.31
C PRO A 28 -15.36 -9.34 10.79
N PRO A 29 -16.44 -8.94 10.09
CA PRO A 29 -16.52 -9.14 8.65
C PRO A 29 -15.29 -8.51 7.98
N PRO A 30 -14.72 -9.13 6.94
CA PRO A 30 -13.63 -8.54 6.18
C PRO A 30 -14.07 -7.15 5.70
N VAL A 31 -13.14 -6.18 5.79
CA VAL A 31 -13.40 -4.83 5.31
C VAL A 31 -13.54 -4.91 3.79
N ALA A 32 -14.77 -4.71 3.31
CA ALA A 32 -15.09 -4.69 1.89
C ALA A 32 -14.40 -3.51 1.21
N GLY A 33 -13.76 -3.79 0.08
CA GLY A 33 -13.20 -2.80 -0.85
C GLY A 33 -14.28 -1.90 -1.44
N LEU A 34 -13.88 -0.69 -1.81
CA LEU A 34 -14.74 0.29 -2.47
C LEU A 34 -14.70 0.04 -3.99
N PHE A 35 -15.87 0.02 -4.63
CA PHE A 35 -15.95 -0.05 -6.11
C PHE A 35 -15.31 1.17 -6.79
N CYS A 36 -15.33 2.32 -6.13
CA CYS A 36 -14.64 3.55 -6.52
C CYS A 36 -14.20 4.28 -5.24
N SER A 37 -13.00 4.89 -5.22
CA SER A 37 -12.64 5.80 -4.14
C SER A 37 -13.51 7.06 -4.23
N SER A 38 -13.71 7.78 -3.13
CA SER A 38 -14.52 9.01 -3.14
C SER A 38 -13.90 10.11 -4.00
N THR A 39 -12.58 10.10 -4.17
CA THR A 39 -11.76 11.17 -4.77
C THR A 39 -10.46 10.58 -5.32
N GLY A 40 -9.88 11.15 -6.39
CA GLY A 40 -8.53 10.77 -6.85
C GLY A 40 -8.39 9.45 -7.62
N ASN A 41 -9.37 9.08 -8.45
CA ASN A 41 -9.25 7.91 -9.35
C ASN A 41 -8.62 8.34 -10.68
N ALA A 42 -7.63 7.58 -11.15
CA ALA A 42 -7.15 7.72 -12.51
C ALA A 42 -8.25 7.37 -13.54
N SER A 43 -8.11 7.91 -14.76
CA SER A 43 -9.11 7.68 -15.80
C SER A 43 -9.21 6.20 -16.19
N CYS A 44 -10.39 5.76 -16.63
CA CYS A 44 -10.59 4.38 -17.10
C CYS A 44 -9.57 4.00 -18.21
N GLY A 45 -9.27 4.93 -19.11
CA GLY A 45 -8.26 4.72 -20.15
C GLY A 45 -6.84 4.59 -19.60
N ASP A 46 -6.48 5.31 -18.53
CA ASP A 46 -5.16 5.15 -17.90
C ASP A 46 -5.02 3.83 -17.15
N ALA A 47 -6.11 3.34 -16.54
CA ALA A 47 -6.15 2.03 -15.92
C ALA A 47 -6.01 0.91 -16.97
N GLU A 48 -6.71 1.00 -18.10
CA GLU A 48 -6.57 0.02 -19.19
C GLU A 48 -5.14 -0.01 -19.75
N ARG A 49 -4.55 1.16 -20.06
CA ARG A 49 -3.14 1.24 -20.50
C ARG A 49 -2.17 0.69 -19.45
N ALA A 50 -2.47 0.87 -18.16
CA ALA A 50 -1.62 0.36 -17.09
C ALA A 50 -1.70 -1.17 -17.01
N HIS A 51 -2.88 -1.77 -17.15
CA HIS A 51 -3.02 -3.23 -17.22
C HIS A 51 -2.28 -3.81 -18.43
N GLU A 52 -2.42 -3.20 -19.61
CA GLU A 52 -1.67 -3.61 -20.82
C GLU A 52 -0.16 -3.56 -20.60
N PHE A 53 0.34 -2.47 -19.99
CA PHE A 53 1.76 -2.34 -19.62
C PHE A 53 2.20 -3.45 -18.66
N CYS A 54 1.36 -3.77 -17.66
CA CYS A 54 1.68 -4.78 -16.66
C CYS A 54 1.81 -6.18 -17.26
N GLU A 55 0.99 -6.50 -18.25
CA GLU A 55 1.02 -7.76 -19.02
C GLU A 55 2.23 -7.84 -19.95
N GLU A 56 2.58 -6.73 -20.61
CA GLU A 56 3.71 -6.68 -21.55
C GLU A 56 5.07 -6.76 -20.84
N PHE A 57 5.19 -6.11 -19.67
CA PHE A 57 6.47 -5.94 -18.98
C PHE A 57 6.45 -6.61 -17.60
N PRO A 58 6.73 -7.91 -17.44
CA PRO A 58 6.72 -8.56 -16.13
C PRO A 58 7.76 -7.95 -15.15
N LEU A 59 7.54 -8.14 -13.85
CA LEU A 59 8.44 -7.65 -12.79
C LEU A 59 9.88 -8.15 -12.98
N TYR A 60 10.84 -7.26 -12.75
CA TYR A 60 12.26 -7.59 -12.84
C TYR A 60 12.66 -8.54 -11.73
N LEU A 61 13.19 -9.68 -12.11
CA LEU A 61 13.74 -10.64 -11.15
C LEU A 61 14.90 -10.01 -10.37
N PRO A 62 14.94 -10.20 -9.04
CA PRO A 62 16.01 -9.64 -8.22
C PRO A 62 17.40 -10.06 -8.68
N VAL A 63 18.31 -9.10 -8.69
CA VAL A 63 19.73 -9.34 -8.94
C VAL A 63 20.51 -8.95 -7.70
N LYS A 64 21.53 -9.73 -7.36
CA LYS A 64 22.41 -9.40 -6.24
C LYS A 64 23.10 -8.04 -6.51
N PRO A 65 22.90 -7.02 -5.66
CA PRO A 65 23.52 -5.72 -5.86
C PRO A 65 25.03 -5.80 -5.60
N SER A 66 25.79 -4.92 -6.26
CA SER A 66 27.19 -4.71 -5.90
C SER A 66 27.30 -4.11 -4.50
N ASP A 67 28.40 -4.37 -3.79
CA ASP A 67 28.57 -3.86 -2.42
C ASP A 67 28.68 -2.33 -2.40
N ALA A 68 29.18 -1.71 -3.48
CA ALA A 68 29.17 -0.26 -3.64
C ALA A 68 27.74 0.29 -3.72
N MET A 69 26.88 -0.33 -4.53
CA MET A 69 25.47 0.07 -4.67
C MET A 69 24.72 -0.09 -3.35
N TYR A 70 24.88 -1.24 -2.69
CA TYR A 70 24.26 -1.50 -1.39
C TYR A 70 24.73 -0.53 -0.30
N SER A 71 25.97 -0.03 -0.39
CA SER A 71 26.51 0.96 0.56
C SER A 71 25.87 2.35 0.43
N PHE A 72 25.34 2.73 -0.73
CA PHE A 72 24.56 3.97 -0.87
C PHE A 72 23.25 3.87 -0.10
N VAL A 73 22.51 2.77 -0.28
CA VAL A 73 21.23 2.53 0.40
C VAL A 73 21.41 2.42 1.92
N ARG A 74 22.47 1.76 2.39
CA ARG A 74 22.80 1.70 3.83
C ARG A 74 23.09 3.06 4.46
N ARG A 75 23.49 4.03 3.66
CA ARG A 75 23.73 5.40 4.10
C ARG A 75 22.53 6.30 3.83
N TYR A 76 21.41 5.78 3.30
CA TYR A 76 20.25 6.58 2.91
C TYR A 76 20.58 7.63 1.83
N ASP A 77 21.64 7.40 1.06
CA ASP A 77 22.04 8.24 -0.07
C ASP A 77 21.22 7.85 -1.31
N LEU A 78 19.96 8.30 -1.31
CA LEU A 78 18.95 8.01 -2.31
C LEU A 78 18.58 9.30 -3.04
N SER A 79 18.43 9.20 -4.35
CA SER A 79 18.00 10.30 -5.22
C SER A 79 16.63 10.01 -5.83
N PRO A 80 15.82 11.03 -6.09
CA PRO A 80 14.54 10.85 -6.76
C PRO A 80 14.76 10.47 -8.23
N SER A 81 14.07 9.42 -8.67
CA SER A 81 13.89 9.09 -10.08
C SER A 81 12.55 9.67 -10.54
N GLN A 82 12.61 10.60 -11.49
CA GLN A 82 11.43 11.33 -11.98
C GLN A 82 10.80 10.58 -13.16
N SER A 83 9.47 10.59 -13.23
CA SER A 83 8.76 10.14 -14.41
C SER A 83 8.67 11.22 -15.48
N PRO A 84 8.47 10.85 -16.76
CA PRO A 84 8.21 11.82 -17.83
C PRO A 84 7.00 12.72 -17.58
N GLU A 85 6.01 12.23 -16.82
CA GLU A 85 4.78 12.95 -16.49
C GLU A 85 4.95 13.97 -15.36
N PHE A 86 6.09 13.94 -14.65
CA PHE A 86 6.35 14.87 -13.55
C PHE A 86 6.57 16.30 -14.07
N CYS A 87 5.57 17.16 -13.88
CA CYS A 87 5.69 18.60 -14.12
C CYS A 87 5.82 19.34 -12.79
N GLY A 88 7.04 19.72 -12.43
CA GLY A 88 7.32 20.39 -11.17
C GLY A 88 8.81 20.55 -10.90
N ASP A 89 9.12 20.86 -9.66
CA ASP A 89 10.50 21.00 -9.16
C ASP A 89 10.74 19.98 -8.07
N ILE A 90 11.92 19.35 -8.07
CA ILE A 90 12.37 18.51 -6.97
C ILE A 90 13.87 18.68 -6.75
N SER A 91 14.25 18.76 -5.48
CA SER A 91 15.63 18.96 -5.05
C SER A 91 15.95 18.02 -3.89
N VAL A 92 17.18 17.51 -3.88
CA VAL A 92 17.75 16.81 -2.74
C VAL A 92 18.28 17.87 -1.79
N VAL A 93 17.62 18.04 -0.64
CA VAL A 93 17.96 19.06 0.37
C VAL A 93 19.13 18.59 1.22
N ASP A 94 19.13 17.31 1.56
CA ASP A 94 20.17 16.63 2.32
C ASP A 94 20.14 15.13 1.96
N GLN A 95 21.09 14.36 2.49
CA GLN A 95 21.15 12.92 2.33
C GLN A 95 19.84 12.26 2.77
N GLY A 96 19.16 11.58 1.84
CA GLY A 96 17.87 10.93 2.10
C GLY A 96 16.72 11.90 2.34
N ARG A 97 16.88 13.21 2.07
CA ARG A 97 15.83 14.21 2.24
C ARG A 97 15.56 14.95 0.94
N TRP A 98 14.33 14.85 0.45
CA TRP A 98 13.91 15.51 -0.78
C TRP A 98 12.84 16.53 -0.49
N ARG A 99 12.83 17.63 -1.23
CA ARG A 99 11.74 18.59 -1.25
C ARG A 99 11.31 18.80 -2.69
N GLY A 100 10.01 18.73 -2.93
CA GLY A 100 9.46 18.92 -4.26
C GLY A 100 8.08 19.53 -4.26
N SER A 101 7.65 19.92 -5.45
CA SER A 101 6.35 20.49 -5.74
C SER A 101 5.93 20.16 -7.16
N THR A 102 4.65 19.87 -7.39
CA THR A 102 4.06 19.74 -8.74
C THR A 102 3.35 21.02 -9.15
N ASN A 103 3.19 21.23 -10.45
CA ASN A 103 2.42 22.35 -10.98
C ASN A 103 0.91 22.14 -10.75
N ASP A 104 0.17 23.25 -10.72
CA ASP A 104 -1.29 23.22 -10.71
C ASP A 104 -1.81 22.45 -11.92
N GLY A 105 -2.81 21.58 -11.71
CA GLY A 105 -3.36 20.80 -12.82
C GLY A 105 -2.54 19.59 -13.26
N ASN A 106 -1.42 19.27 -12.60
CA ASN A 106 -0.60 18.12 -12.95
C ASN A 106 -1.42 16.83 -12.91
N GLY A 107 -1.25 15.97 -13.92
CA GLY A 107 -1.83 14.64 -13.94
C GLY A 107 -1.18 13.71 -12.90
N ASP A 108 -1.61 12.46 -12.90
CA ASP A 108 -0.99 11.44 -12.06
C ASP A 108 0.44 11.15 -12.53
N CYS A 109 1.39 11.21 -11.60
CA CYS A 109 2.78 10.86 -11.87
C CYS A 109 3.42 10.17 -10.67
N LEU A 110 4.56 9.53 -10.91
CA LEU A 110 5.25 8.73 -9.91
C LEU A 110 6.68 9.22 -9.72
N LEU A 111 7.05 9.41 -8.46
CA LEU A 111 8.45 9.52 -8.04
C LEU A 111 8.87 8.26 -7.31
N THR A 112 10.01 7.70 -7.66
CA THR A 112 10.60 6.57 -6.94
C THR A 112 12.00 6.89 -6.43
N THR A 113 12.50 6.09 -5.49
CA THR A 113 13.94 6.04 -5.21
C THR A 113 14.68 5.52 -6.44
N ASN A 114 15.88 6.05 -6.70
CA ASN A 114 16.77 5.54 -7.75
C ASN A 114 17.31 4.12 -7.44
N LEU A 115 17.29 3.72 -6.16
CA LEU A 115 17.72 2.41 -5.68
C LEU A 115 16.63 1.77 -4.80
N PRO A 116 16.53 0.43 -4.74
CA PRO A 116 15.63 -0.26 -3.82
C PRO A 116 15.91 0.09 -2.36
N LEU A 117 14.84 0.22 -1.57
CA LEU A 117 14.90 0.24 -0.11
C LEU A 117 15.04 -1.17 0.47
N TYR A 118 14.53 -2.17 -0.24
CA TYR A 118 14.67 -3.59 0.07
C TYR A 118 15.25 -4.32 -1.14
N PHE A 119 16.39 -4.98 -0.94
CA PHE A 119 16.97 -5.89 -1.92
C PHE A 119 16.66 -7.33 -1.53
N SER A 120 15.84 -8.03 -2.31
CA SER A 120 15.46 -9.42 -2.01
C SER A 120 16.70 -10.32 -1.82
N MET A 121 17.71 -10.16 -2.67
CA MET A 121 18.94 -10.98 -2.65
C MET A 121 19.95 -10.62 -1.54
N LYS A 122 19.68 -9.61 -0.70
CA LYS A 122 20.57 -9.19 0.40
C LYS A 122 19.85 -9.02 1.74
N ASP A 123 18.64 -8.48 1.72
CA ASP A 123 17.85 -8.11 2.89
C ASP A 123 16.85 -9.19 3.31
N SER A 124 16.63 -10.22 2.46
CA SER A 124 15.65 -11.27 2.75
C SER A 124 15.88 -11.91 4.13
N PRO A 125 14.83 -12.01 4.98
CA PRO A 125 14.93 -12.68 6.27
C PRO A 125 15.39 -14.13 6.17
N PHE A 126 15.13 -14.81 5.05
CA PHE A 126 15.61 -16.18 4.82
C PHE A 126 17.14 -16.25 4.68
N LEU A 127 17.77 -15.19 4.16
CA LEU A 127 19.21 -15.07 4.01
C LEU A 127 19.86 -14.55 5.30
N THR A 128 19.32 -13.45 5.84
CA THR A 128 19.91 -12.73 6.98
C THR A 128 19.58 -13.36 8.32
N LYS A 129 18.54 -14.21 8.38
CA LYS A 129 17.95 -14.77 9.60
C LYS A 129 17.43 -13.72 10.57
N THR A 130 17.23 -12.49 10.11
CA THR A 130 16.74 -11.35 10.89
C THR A 130 15.58 -10.70 10.15
N SER A 131 14.64 -10.11 10.90
CA SER A 131 13.58 -9.32 10.26
C SER A 131 14.18 -8.06 9.64
N LYS A 132 13.63 -7.61 8.51
CA LYS A 132 14.01 -6.36 7.84
C LYS A 132 12.82 -5.42 7.81
N THR A 133 13.03 -4.16 8.20
CA THR A 133 12.04 -3.10 8.01
C THR A 133 12.54 -2.11 6.96
N ILE A 134 11.65 -1.76 6.03
CA ILE A 134 11.77 -0.58 5.17
C ILE A 134 10.70 0.42 5.59
N TYR A 135 11.05 1.71 5.61
CA TYR A 135 10.16 2.77 6.07
C TYR A 135 10.67 4.10 5.53
N PHE A 136 9.75 5.03 5.28
CA PHE A 136 10.05 6.43 5.01
C PHE A 136 8.84 7.31 5.35
N GLU A 137 9.09 8.59 5.55
CA GLU A 137 8.07 9.59 5.85
C GLU A 137 7.89 10.58 4.69
N VAL A 138 6.68 11.10 4.53
CA VAL A 138 6.33 12.20 3.64
C VAL A 138 5.55 13.24 4.42
N ARG A 139 6.02 14.48 4.38
CA ARG A 139 5.36 15.65 4.95
C ARG A 139 4.58 16.38 3.88
N LEU A 140 3.30 16.61 4.14
CA LEU A 140 2.45 17.45 3.31
C LEU A 140 2.71 18.93 3.62
N ILE A 141 3.21 19.69 2.66
CA ILE A 141 3.53 21.12 2.84
C ILE A 141 2.39 22.00 2.31
N GLY A 142 1.79 21.64 1.19
CA GLY A 142 0.76 22.46 0.53
C GLY A 142 -0.06 21.66 -0.48
N ILE A 143 -1.29 22.09 -0.70
CA ILE A 143 -2.24 21.57 -1.70
C ILE A 143 -2.73 22.76 -2.51
N ARG A 144 -2.72 22.63 -3.83
CA ARG A 144 -3.14 23.62 -4.84
C ARG A 144 -4.16 22.98 -5.80
N ALA A 145 -4.30 23.51 -7.01
CA ALA A 145 -5.37 23.10 -7.92
C ALA A 145 -5.20 21.65 -8.41
N GLY A 146 -6.30 20.90 -8.34
CA GLY A 146 -6.42 19.49 -8.75
C GLY A 146 -6.09 19.23 -10.22
N PRO A 147 -5.95 17.96 -10.63
CA PRO A 147 -5.69 17.58 -12.01
C PRO A 147 -6.77 18.12 -12.96
N VAL A 148 -6.35 18.66 -14.12
CA VAL A 148 -7.30 19.23 -15.12
C VAL A 148 -8.25 18.17 -15.70
N THR A 149 -7.86 16.90 -15.65
CA THR A 149 -8.53 15.79 -16.34
C THR A 149 -9.45 14.94 -15.45
N GLN A 150 -9.44 15.15 -14.13
CA GLN A 150 -10.25 14.38 -13.19
C GLN A 150 -11.50 15.15 -12.77
N SER A 151 -12.56 14.42 -12.39
CA SER A 151 -13.86 15.00 -12.00
C SER A 151 -13.83 15.68 -10.62
N THR A 152 -12.76 15.48 -9.86
CA THR A 152 -12.56 16.02 -8.51
C THR A 152 -11.33 16.93 -8.51
N ASP A 153 -11.47 18.16 -7.98
CA ASP A 153 -10.38 19.14 -7.81
C ASP A 153 -9.38 18.78 -6.69
N ASP A 154 -9.33 17.51 -6.27
CA ASP A 154 -8.45 17.07 -5.19
C ASP A 154 -7.01 16.92 -5.69
N SER A 155 -6.07 17.60 -5.02
CA SER A 155 -4.63 17.38 -5.17
C SER A 155 -4.06 16.70 -3.94
N GLY A 156 -2.93 16.02 -4.11
CA GLY A 156 -2.25 15.38 -3.01
C GLY A 156 -1.15 14.44 -3.48
N PHE A 157 -0.79 13.53 -2.60
CA PHE A 157 0.12 12.45 -2.90
C PHE A 157 -0.40 11.12 -2.36
N SER A 158 0.19 10.04 -2.83
CA SER A 158 0.11 8.71 -2.23
C SER A 158 1.52 8.28 -1.81
N ILE A 159 1.62 7.63 -0.66
CA ILE A 159 2.89 7.09 -0.12
C ILE A 159 2.85 5.58 -0.23
N GLY A 160 3.91 4.96 -0.77
CA GLY A 160 3.88 3.54 -1.05
C GLY A 160 5.23 2.90 -1.39
N PHE A 161 5.14 1.63 -1.78
CA PHE A 161 6.26 0.86 -2.30
C PHE A 161 5.88 0.24 -3.63
N VAL A 162 6.84 0.14 -4.55
CA VAL A 162 6.65 -0.47 -5.88
C VAL A 162 7.81 -1.41 -6.20
N ALA A 163 7.50 -2.52 -6.87
CA ALA A 163 8.45 -3.32 -7.63
C ALA A 163 8.51 -2.81 -9.07
N GLN A 164 9.66 -2.96 -9.74
CA GLN A 164 9.88 -2.49 -11.11
C GLN A 164 9.74 -3.64 -12.12
N PRO A 165 9.31 -3.38 -13.37
CA PRO A 165 8.90 -2.09 -13.90
C PRO A 165 7.45 -1.73 -13.50
N TYR A 166 7.23 -0.45 -13.20
CA TYR A 166 5.92 0.09 -12.79
C TYR A 166 5.48 1.24 -13.71
N PRO A 167 4.20 1.33 -14.11
CA PRO A 167 3.72 2.40 -14.99
C PRO A 167 3.84 3.76 -14.29
N SER A 168 4.60 4.68 -14.90
CA SER A 168 5.06 5.91 -14.24
C SER A 168 4.00 7.01 -14.08
N TRP A 169 2.83 6.80 -14.70
CA TRP A 169 1.63 7.63 -14.59
C TRP A 169 0.58 7.06 -13.62
N ARG A 170 0.96 6.07 -12.81
CA ARG A 170 0.07 5.42 -11.82
C ARG A 170 0.62 5.64 -10.42
N SER A 171 -0.29 5.85 -9.47
CA SER A 171 0.06 5.91 -8.05
C SER A 171 0.41 4.51 -7.51
N PRO A 172 1.30 4.40 -6.50
CA PRO A 172 1.57 3.14 -5.82
C PRO A 172 0.32 2.55 -5.18
N GLY A 173 0.13 1.24 -5.37
CA GLY A 173 -1.00 0.47 -4.87
C GLY A 173 -2.05 0.16 -5.93
N TRP A 174 -2.07 0.88 -7.05
CA TRP A 174 -3.04 0.61 -8.12
C TRP A 174 -2.72 -0.65 -8.91
N GLU A 175 -1.45 -0.87 -9.25
CA GLU A 175 -1.05 -2.00 -10.11
C GLU A 175 -0.21 -3.05 -9.36
N ARG A 176 0.05 -4.18 -10.03
CA ARG A 176 0.86 -5.29 -9.50
C ARG A 176 2.19 -4.82 -8.93
N GLY A 177 2.68 -5.54 -7.92
CA GLY A 177 3.96 -5.22 -7.30
C GLY A 177 3.94 -3.95 -6.46
N SER A 178 2.77 -3.41 -6.08
CA SER A 178 2.72 -2.16 -5.35
C SER A 178 1.66 -2.10 -4.25
N LEU A 179 1.95 -1.29 -3.24
CA LEU A 179 0.99 -0.90 -2.22
C LEU A 179 1.15 0.59 -1.90
N GLY A 180 0.07 1.25 -1.47
CA GLY A 180 0.13 2.66 -1.11
C GLY A 180 -1.05 3.13 -0.26
N VAL A 181 -0.91 4.32 0.33
CA VAL A 181 -1.95 5.02 1.09
C VAL A 181 -2.10 6.43 0.53
N PHE A 182 -3.35 6.82 0.27
CA PHE A 182 -3.68 8.04 -0.44
C PHE A 182 -4.02 9.18 0.53
N SER A 183 -3.56 10.38 0.19
CA SER A 183 -3.69 11.55 1.06
C SER A 183 -5.07 12.18 1.05
N ASP A 184 -5.84 12.03 -0.02
CA ASP A 184 -7.10 12.72 -0.27
C ASP A 184 -8.29 12.08 0.45
N ASP A 185 -8.26 10.76 0.64
CA ASP A 185 -9.31 10.00 1.34
C ASP A 185 -8.78 9.15 2.51
N GLY A 186 -7.49 8.83 2.55
CA GLY A 186 -6.89 7.94 3.55
C GLY A 186 -7.08 6.46 3.25
N CYS A 187 -7.51 6.09 2.04
CA CYS A 187 -7.62 4.71 1.62
C CYS A 187 -6.24 4.10 1.35
N ARG A 188 -6.17 2.78 1.51
CA ARG A 188 -4.99 1.97 1.13
C ARG A 188 -5.32 1.11 -0.07
N PHE A 189 -4.29 0.84 -0.86
CA PHE A 189 -4.38 0.10 -2.11
C PHE A 189 -3.26 -0.94 -2.15
N VAL A 190 -3.57 -2.14 -2.61
CA VAL A 190 -2.60 -3.24 -2.78
C VAL A 190 -2.97 -3.96 -4.08
N ASN A 191 -2.31 -3.57 -5.17
CA ASN A 191 -2.67 -4.01 -6.52
C ASN A 191 -4.19 -3.92 -6.77
N ASP A 192 -4.73 -2.73 -6.57
CA ASP A 192 -6.15 -2.43 -6.65
C ASP A 192 -6.37 -1.19 -7.51
N SER A 193 -6.74 -1.40 -8.77
CA SER A 193 -7.02 -0.35 -9.77
C SER A 193 -8.36 0.37 -9.53
N TRP A 194 -9.11 0.00 -8.49
CA TRP A 194 -10.45 0.52 -8.21
C TRP A 194 -10.41 1.47 -7.00
N GLY A 195 -11.26 1.25 -5.99
CA GLY A 195 -11.45 2.20 -4.89
C GLY A 195 -10.64 1.92 -3.63
N GLY A 196 -9.85 0.84 -3.60
CA GLY A 196 -9.05 0.50 -2.43
C GLY A 196 -9.89 0.15 -1.21
N LYS A 197 -9.25 0.15 -0.04
CA LYS A 197 -9.87 -0.12 1.26
C LYS A 197 -9.74 1.09 2.18
N ASN A 198 -10.84 1.47 2.84
CA ASN A 198 -10.77 2.47 3.91
C ASN A 198 -9.77 2.03 4.98
N PHE A 199 -8.90 2.94 5.40
CA PHE A 199 -7.78 2.62 6.30
C PHE A 199 -7.48 3.71 7.32
N THR A 200 -7.35 4.96 6.86
CA THR A 200 -7.06 6.11 7.73
C THR A 200 -7.86 7.33 7.29
N SER A 201 -7.62 8.47 7.93
CA SER A 201 -8.27 9.74 7.56
C SER A 201 -7.51 10.48 6.45
N LYS A 202 -8.16 11.45 5.79
CA LYS A 202 -7.48 12.41 4.90
C LYS A 202 -6.26 13.07 5.58
N PHE A 203 -5.19 13.29 4.84
CA PHE A 203 -3.98 13.91 5.36
C PHE A 203 -4.16 15.42 5.47
N ARG A 204 -3.50 16.04 6.46
CA ARG A 204 -3.59 17.49 6.70
C ARG A 204 -2.31 18.19 6.30
N ILE A 205 -2.45 19.42 5.79
CA ILE A 205 -1.30 20.30 5.56
C ILE A 205 -0.51 20.46 6.87
N GLY A 206 0.81 20.26 6.78
CA GLY A 206 1.75 20.28 7.89
C GLY A 206 1.98 18.91 8.54
N GLU A 207 1.10 17.93 8.32
CA GLU A 207 1.20 16.56 8.87
C GLU A 207 2.34 15.78 8.19
N THR A 208 3.01 14.94 8.98
CA THR A 208 4.00 13.99 8.45
C THR A 208 3.44 12.59 8.60
N VAL A 209 3.28 11.90 7.47
CA VAL A 209 2.84 10.51 7.44
C VAL A 209 4.01 9.62 7.08
N GLY A 210 3.99 8.37 7.49
CA GLY A 210 5.02 7.41 7.10
C GLY A 210 4.46 6.02 6.93
N LEU A 211 5.03 5.28 6.00
CA LEU A 211 4.62 3.92 5.66
C LEU A 211 5.83 3.01 5.74
N GLY A 212 5.65 1.84 6.35
CA GLY A 212 6.70 0.84 6.43
C GLY A 212 6.19 -0.58 6.22
N MET A 213 7.10 -1.43 5.74
CA MET A 213 6.90 -2.87 5.60
C MET A 213 7.97 -3.56 6.43
N THR A 214 7.56 -4.55 7.22
CA THR A 214 8.47 -5.43 7.95
C THR A 214 8.35 -6.85 7.44
N PHE A 215 9.48 -7.38 6.97
CA PHE A 215 9.64 -8.74 6.48
C PHE A 215 10.16 -9.60 7.62
N HIS A 216 9.40 -10.63 7.96
CA HIS A 216 9.67 -11.56 9.04
C HIS A 216 9.97 -12.96 8.49
N LEU A 217 10.77 -13.73 9.23
CA LEU A 217 10.82 -15.17 9.03
C LEU A 217 9.43 -15.77 9.33
N PRO A 218 8.98 -16.79 8.58
CA PRO A 218 7.72 -17.45 8.84
C PRO A 218 7.72 -18.07 10.24
N ILE A 219 6.63 -17.83 10.99
CA ILE A 219 6.40 -18.51 12.26
C ILE A 219 6.08 -19.97 11.91
N LYS A 220 6.96 -20.90 12.27
CA LYS A 220 6.69 -22.34 12.12
C LYS A 220 5.51 -22.72 13.01
N VAL A 221 4.29 -22.71 12.47
CA VAL A 221 3.12 -23.32 13.10
C VAL A 221 3.23 -24.85 12.95
N PRO A 222 3.12 -25.64 14.04
CA PRO A 222 3.36 -27.09 14.01
C PRO A 222 2.40 -27.92 13.14
N SER A 223 1.39 -27.31 12.50
CA SER A 223 0.26 -28.01 11.87
C SER A 223 0.00 -27.67 10.40
N ALA A 224 0.85 -26.87 9.75
CA ALA A 224 0.71 -26.61 8.31
C ALA A 224 1.45 -27.67 7.49
N SER A 225 0.73 -28.34 6.59
CA SER A 225 1.23 -29.32 5.64
C SER A 225 2.44 -28.80 4.85
N ALA A 226 3.45 -29.64 4.67
CA ALA A 226 4.80 -29.35 4.19
C ALA A 226 4.93 -28.92 2.70
N ASN A 227 3.96 -28.21 2.12
CA ASN A 227 3.94 -27.82 0.70
C ASN A 227 3.55 -26.35 0.46
N GLU A 228 3.52 -25.49 1.47
CA GLU A 228 3.50 -24.03 1.23
C GLU A 228 4.94 -23.54 1.18
N ASP A 229 5.35 -22.99 0.03
CA ASP A 229 6.64 -22.30 -0.13
C ASP A 229 6.97 -21.48 1.12
N GLU A 230 8.19 -21.61 1.65
CA GLU A 230 8.68 -20.80 2.77
C GLU A 230 8.64 -19.31 2.37
N LYS A 231 7.50 -18.64 2.59
CA LYS A 231 7.25 -17.23 2.27
C LYS A 231 7.42 -16.38 3.53
N ALA A 232 7.98 -15.18 3.36
CA ALA A 232 8.18 -14.26 4.48
C ALA A 232 6.82 -13.77 4.96
N ASN A 233 6.60 -13.68 6.27
CA ASN A 233 5.45 -12.94 6.77
C ASN A 233 5.73 -11.44 6.62
N VAL A 234 4.79 -10.67 6.07
CA VAL A 234 4.99 -9.25 5.79
C VAL A 234 3.90 -8.43 6.47
N ASP A 235 4.32 -7.58 7.41
CA ASP A 235 3.43 -6.66 8.12
C ASP A 235 3.68 -5.23 7.65
N VAL A 236 2.61 -4.56 7.22
CA VAL A 236 2.62 -3.15 6.81
C VAL A 236 2.13 -2.29 7.97
N PHE A 237 2.74 -1.13 8.17
CA PHE A 237 2.32 -0.21 9.21
C PHE A 237 2.36 1.23 8.73
N PHE A 238 1.50 2.04 9.33
CA PHE A 238 1.33 3.44 9.00
C PHE A 238 1.48 4.31 10.24
N THR A 239 2.08 5.47 10.03
CA THR A 239 2.43 6.42 11.08
C THR A 239 1.91 7.81 10.73
N ARG A 240 1.56 8.58 11.75
CA ARG A 240 1.22 10.00 11.68
C ARG A 240 1.96 10.73 12.79
N ASP A 241 2.68 11.78 12.43
CA ASP A 241 3.46 12.63 13.33
C ASP A 241 4.29 11.80 14.33
N GLY A 242 4.98 10.79 13.80
CA GLY A 242 5.86 9.89 14.56
C GLY A 242 5.18 8.78 15.36
N ARG A 243 3.85 8.65 15.28
CA ARG A 243 3.10 7.61 16.01
C ARG A 243 2.53 6.58 15.06
N LYS A 244 2.73 5.29 15.34
CA LYS A 244 2.03 4.20 14.64
C LYS A 244 0.54 4.28 14.97
N VAL A 245 -0.28 4.47 13.95
CA VAL A 245 -1.75 4.64 14.08
C VAL A 245 -2.54 3.52 13.41
N GLY A 246 -1.89 2.71 12.57
CA GLY A 246 -2.54 1.62 11.86
C GLY A 246 -1.51 0.67 11.23
N GLY A 247 -2.03 -0.40 10.65
CA GLY A 247 -1.24 -1.40 9.93
C GLY A 247 -2.11 -2.58 9.52
N TRP A 248 -1.55 -3.44 8.70
CA TRP A 248 -2.21 -4.64 8.20
C TRP A 248 -1.21 -5.72 7.87
N ASN A 249 -1.69 -6.96 7.82
CA ASN A 249 -0.90 -8.06 7.31
C ASN A 249 -1.06 -8.13 5.79
N LEU A 250 0.04 -8.28 5.04
CA LEU A 250 -0.03 -8.32 3.57
C LEU A 250 -0.90 -9.49 3.04
N TYR A 251 -1.03 -10.57 3.80
CA TYR A 251 -1.76 -11.78 3.44
C TYR A 251 -3.20 -11.82 3.97
N GLU A 252 -3.68 -10.75 4.60
CA GLU A 252 -5.11 -10.69 4.95
C GLU A 252 -5.97 -10.80 3.68
N GLU A 253 -7.18 -11.35 3.81
CA GLU A 253 -8.06 -11.59 2.65
C GLU A 253 -8.25 -10.30 1.83
N LEU A 254 -7.67 -10.31 0.64
CA LEU A 254 -7.93 -9.31 -0.37
C LEU A 254 -9.27 -9.62 -1.02
N ASP A 255 -10.01 -8.60 -1.41
CA ASP A 255 -11.27 -8.81 -2.12
C ASP A 255 -10.99 -9.47 -3.46
N VAL A 256 -11.99 -10.16 -4.02
CA VAL A 256 -11.89 -10.89 -5.29
C VAL A 256 -11.44 -9.99 -6.45
N GLU A 257 -11.61 -8.67 -6.31
CA GLU A 257 -11.25 -7.64 -7.30
C GLU A 257 -9.80 -7.14 -7.17
N SER A 258 -9.08 -7.45 -6.09
CA SER A 258 -7.66 -7.09 -5.94
C SER A 258 -6.78 -8.07 -6.74
N GLY A 259 -5.82 -7.56 -7.52
CA GLY A 259 -4.97 -8.34 -8.43
C GLY A 259 -3.92 -9.24 -7.75
N GLY A 260 -3.93 -9.33 -6.42
CA GLY A 260 -3.01 -10.15 -5.62
C GLY A 260 -1.72 -9.44 -5.21
N ILE A 261 -0.89 -10.14 -4.42
CA ILE A 261 0.28 -9.58 -3.72
C ILE A 261 1.64 -9.91 -4.38
N GLU A 262 1.66 -10.23 -5.67
CA GLU A 262 2.91 -10.43 -6.40
C GLU A 262 3.83 -9.21 -6.28
N GLY A 263 5.14 -9.43 -6.12
CA GLY A 263 6.13 -8.35 -5.97
C GLY A 263 6.34 -7.87 -4.54
N LEU A 264 5.38 -8.10 -3.63
CA LEU A 264 5.39 -7.50 -2.28
C LEU A 264 5.81 -8.48 -1.18
N ARG A 265 5.99 -9.76 -1.48
CA ARG A 265 6.21 -10.84 -0.49
C ARG A 265 7.66 -10.95 -0.01
N GLY A 266 8.49 -9.95 -0.33
CA GLY A 266 9.93 -9.98 -0.12
C GLY A 266 10.68 -10.81 -1.17
N ASP A 267 9.99 -11.20 -2.25
CA ASP A 267 10.51 -11.91 -3.42
C ASP A 267 11.06 -10.98 -4.50
N PHE A 268 10.75 -9.69 -4.47
CA PHE A 268 11.24 -8.68 -5.41
C PHE A 268 11.95 -7.53 -4.70
N ASP A 269 12.72 -6.75 -5.46
CA ASP A 269 13.30 -5.50 -4.98
C ASP A 269 12.22 -4.42 -4.90
N LEU A 270 12.16 -3.71 -3.77
CA LEU A 270 11.12 -2.70 -3.52
C LEU A 270 11.71 -1.31 -3.40
N TYR A 271 11.09 -0.37 -4.10
CA TYR A 271 11.47 1.03 -4.16
C TYR A 271 10.49 1.86 -3.32
N GLY A 272 11.00 2.90 -2.66
CA GLY A 272 10.14 3.90 -2.03
C GLY A 272 9.47 4.71 -3.14
N ALA A 273 8.16 4.89 -3.04
CA ALA A 273 7.37 5.49 -4.10
C ALA A 273 6.41 6.56 -3.56
N VAL A 274 6.34 7.68 -4.26
CA VAL A 274 5.39 8.76 -4.00
C VAL A 274 4.63 9.03 -5.29
N GLY A 275 3.34 8.70 -5.31
CA GLY A 275 2.45 9.11 -6.39
C GLY A 275 1.99 10.55 -6.14
N LEU A 276 1.90 11.37 -7.17
CA LEU A 276 1.53 12.78 -7.08
C LEU A 276 0.40 13.07 -8.04
N PHE A 277 -0.56 13.87 -7.61
CA PHE A 277 -1.72 14.26 -8.42
C PHE A 277 -2.15 15.68 -8.07
N GLY A 278 -2.41 16.49 -9.09
CA GLY A 278 -2.67 17.93 -8.96
C GLY A 278 -1.46 18.71 -8.46
N GLY A 279 -1.68 19.93 -7.99
CA GLY A 279 -0.64 20.77 -7.38
C GLY A 279 -0.42 20.42 -5.92
N VAL A 280 0.75 19.86 -5.58
CA VAL A 280 1.10 19.47 -4.20
C VAL A 280 2.53 19.87 -3.89
N ASP A 281 2.77 20.34 -2.67
CA ASP A 281 4.11 20.62 -2.14
C ASP A 281 4.40 19.62 -1.02
N PHE A 282 5.58 18.99 -1.04
CA PHE A 282 5.90 17.89 -0.14
C PHE A 282 7.39 17.81 0.19
N GLU A 283 7.68 17.07 1.25
CA GLU A 283 9.04 16.71 1.65
C GLU A 283 9.10 15.23 2.00
N VAL A 284 10.08 14.51 1.45
CA VAL A 284 10.27 13.07 1.65
C VAL A 284 11.50 12.83 2.51
N LEU A 285 11.39 11.92 3.47
CA LEU A 285 12.37 11.66 4.52
C LEU A 285 12.69 10.16 4.57
N PHE A 286 13.86 9.78 4.04
CA PHE A 286 14.39 8.41 4.08
C PHE A 286 15.43 8.19 5.17
N ASP A 287 16.07 9.24 5.68
CA ASP A 287 17.07 9.14 6.74
C ASP A 287 16.40 8.95 8.12
N PRO A 288 16.67 7.84 8.84
CA PRO A 288 16.14 7.62 10.19
C PRO A 288 16.49 8.70 11.20
N ALA A 289 17.57 9.47 10.99
CA ALA A 289 17.96 10.54 11.90
C ALA A 289 16.95 11.69 11.94
N VAL A 290 16.13 11.85 10.89
CA VAL A 290 15.14 12.93 10.77
C VAL A 290 13.69 12.46 10.88
N TRP A 291 13.46 11.15 11.01
CA TRP A 291 12.11 10.62 11.20
C TRP A 291 11.50 11.08 12.52
N LEU A 292 10.20 11.35 12.48
CA LEU A 292 9.43 11.55 13.70
C LEU A 292 9.16 10.22 14.40
N TRP A 293 9.00 9.13 13.63
CA TRP A 293 8.85 7.79 14.18
C TRP A 293 10.21 7.16 14.42
N THR A 294 10.45 6.75 15.67
CA THR A 294 11.62 5.95 16.02
C THR A 294 11.21 4.47 16.08
N PRO A 295 11.84 3.58 15.29
CA PRO A 295 11.72 2.15 15.51
C PRO A 295 12.08 1.85 16.96
N ARG A 296 11.20 1.19 17.71
CA ARG A 296 11.58 0.69 19.04
C ARG A 296 12.64 -0.37 18.82
N ASP A 297 13.80 -0.20 19.42
CA ASP A 297 14.93 -1.12 19.31
C ASP A 297 14.46 -2.57 19.42
N CYS A 298 14.66 -3.34 18.35
CA CYS A 298 14.69 -4.79 18.42
C CYS A 298 15.98 -5.14 19.17
N PHE A 299 15.90 -5.28 20.49
CA PHE A 299 16.95 -5.91 21.30
C PHE A 299 17.00 -7.42 21.06
#